data_AF-E2CCV4-F1
#
_entry.id   AF-E2CCV4-F1
#
_cell.length_a   1.000
_cell.length_b   1.000
_cell.length_c   1.000
_cell.angle_alpha   90.00
_cell.angle_beta   90.00
_cell.angle_gamma   90.00
#
_symmetry.space_group_name_H-M   'P 1'
#
loop_
_entity.id
_entity.type
_entity.pdbx_description
1 polymer ?
#
loop_
_entity_poly.entity_id
_entity_poly.type
_entity_poly.pdbx_seq_one_letter_code
_entity_poly.pdbx_strand_id
1 'polypeptide(L)'
;MSRVSLKSIFAVTLVCALGPLSIGSAIAETGDYYMRSSIGSGKFNGSHEVSTVPLDGYYKTSFCNIRFWMRGTTVAWSEEEVAAGRQLIIIQETENGRRTVCRNAGQYVAANMKRLPEKFKRGSIEGPKRSRLNVIGEAFKGFK
;
A
#
# COMPACT_ATOMS: atom_id res chain seq x y z
N MET A 1 -6.87 -72.62 42.31
CA MET A 1 -6.24 -72.24 41.03
C MET A 1 -7.08 -71.17 40.37
N SER A 2 -6.44 -70.01 40.19
CA SER A 2 -6.72 -68.80 39.41
C SER A 2 -8.02 -68.62 38.59
N ARG A 3 -8.59 -67.40 38.68
CA ARG A 3 -8.77 -66.35 37.61
C ARG A 3 -10.17 -65.70 37.74
N VAL A 4 -10.47 -64.44 37.38
CA VAL A 4 -9.80 -63.17 37.02
C VAL A 4 -10.94 -62.13 37.12
N SER A 5 -10.66 -60.95 37.68
CA SER A 5 -11.58 -59.80 37.73
C SER A 5 -11.58 -59.07 36.38
N LEU A 6 -12.76 -58.80 35.81
CA LEU A 6 -12.91 -58.07 34.55
C LEU A 6 -13.72 -56.80 34.78
N LYS A 7 -13.04 -55.70 35.11
CA LYS A 7 -13.59 -54.34 35.01
C LYS A 7 -13.16 -53.76 33.67
N SER A 8 -14.02 -53.87 32.64
CA SER A 8 -13.81 -53.20 31.36
C SER A 8 -14.36 -51.77 31.44
N ILE A 9 -13.47 -50.82 31.65
CA ILE A 9 -13.71 -49.38 31.45
C ILE A 9 -13.31 -49.09 30.00
N PHE A 10 -14.28 -48.79 29.14
CA PHE A 10 -14.02 -48.31 27.78
C PHE A 10 -13.53 -46.86 27.83
N ALA A 11 -12.25 -46.64 27.54
CA ALA A 11 -11.67 -45.32 27.38
C ALA A 11 -11.96 -44.79 25.96
N VAL A 12 -12.62 -43.63 25.89
CA VAL A 12 -12.85 -42.88 24.64
C VAL A 12 -11.62 -42.02 24.37
N THR A 13 -10.83 -42.38 23.36
CA THR A 13 -9.65 -41.62 22.91
C THR A 13 -10.09 -40.58 21.87
N LEU A 14 -10.22 -39.32 22.29
CA LEU A 14 -10.42 -38.15 21.42
C LEU A 14 -9.07 -37.75 20.80
N VAL A 15 -8.85 -38.10 19.54
CA VAL A 15 -7.65 -37.70 18.77
C VAL A 15 -7.86 -36.28 18.23
N CYS A 16 -7.33 -35.28 18.94
CA CYS A 16 -7.19 -33.92 18.41
C CYS A 16 -6.07 -33.91 17.34
N ALA A 17 -6.46 -33.87 16.07
CA ALA A 17 -5.55 -33.58 14.96
C ALA A 17 -5.12 -32.09 15.01
N LEU A 18 -4.06 -31.81 15.78
CA LEU A 18 -3.34 -30.54 15.75
C LEU A 18 -2.49 -30.48 14.47
N GLY A 19 -3.10 -30.01 13.38
CA GLY A 19 -2.36 -29.66 12.16
C GLY A 19 -1.48 -28.43 12.40
N PRO A 20 -0.23 -28.39 11.89
CA PRO A 20 0.63 -27.23 12.05
C PRO A 20 0.03 -26.03 11.29
N LEU A 21 -0.31 -24.98 12.04
CA LEU A 21 -0.54 -23.65 11.49
C LEU A 21 0.80 -23.11 10.98
N SER A 22 1.03 -23.19 9.68
CA SER A 22 2.12 -22.46 9.03
C SER A 22 1.84 -20.96 9.11
N ILE A 23 2.29 -20.32 10.18
CA ILE A 23 2.41 -18.87 10.28
C ILE A 23 3.59 -18.51 9.36
N GLY A 24 3.29 -18.18 8.11
CA GLY A 24 4.28 -17.66 7.18
C GLY A 24 4.81 -16.32 7.70
N SER A 25 5.99 -16.34 8.32
CA SER A 25 6.73 -15.13 8.64
C SER A 25 7.15 -14.47 7.32
N ALA A 26 6.34 -13.51 6.85
CA ALA A 26 6.73 -12.64 5.76
C ALA A 26 7.94 -11.83 6.25
N ILE A 27 9.14 -12.21 5.80
CA ILE A 27 10.30 -11.34 5.88
C ILE A 27 9.89 -10.08 5.13
N ALA A 28 9.70 -8.98 5.84
CA ALA A 28 9.38 -7.71 5.24
C ALA A 28 10.59 -7.30 4.40
N GLU A 29 10.52 -7.55 3.09
CA GLU A 29 11.48 -7.05 2.12
C GLU A 29 11.62 -5.54 2.36
N THR A 30 12.83 -5.08 2.67
CA THR A 30 13.08 -3.69 3.04
C THR A 30 13.03 -2.81 1.81
N GLY A 31 12.23 -1.73 1.85
CA GLY A 31 12.05 -0.88 0.70
C GLY A 31 10.94 0.15 0.88
N ASP A 32 11.08 1.29 0.22
CA ASP A 32 10.07 2.34 0.21
C ASP A 32 8.95 1.98 -0.78
N TYR A 33 7.73 2.37 -0.43
CA TYR A 33 6.56 2.10 -1.24
C TYR A 33 6.08 3.38 -1.91
N TYR A 34 5.69 3.26 -3.18
CA TYR A 34 5.21 4.39 -3.96
C TYR A 34 3.90 4.02 -4.66
N MET A 35 2.94 4.93 -4.59
CA MET A 35 1.82 4.95 -5.52
C MET A 35 2.27 5.60 -6.81
N ARG A 36 2.25 4.84 -7.91
CA ARG A 36 2.66 5.27 -9.24
C ARG A 36 1.43 5.39 -10.14
N SER A 37 1.36 6.49 -10.87
CA SER A 37 0.40 6.73 -11.93
C SER A 37 1.01 6.54 -13.31
N SER A 38 0.24 5.92 -14.20
CA SER A 38 0.53 5.83 -15.63
C SER A 38 -0.66 6.20 -16.48
N ILE A 39 -0.40 6.85 -17.61
CA ILE A 39 -1.40 7.08 -18.66
C ILE A 39 -1.67 5.79 -19.45
N GLY A 40 -2.71 5.76 -20.30
CA GLY A 40 -3.15 4.55 -21.01
C GLY A 40 -2.10 3.81 -21.85
N SER A 41 -0.99 4.47 -22.23
CA SER A 41 0.16 3.85 -22.90
C SER A 41 1.18 3.21 -21.95
N GLY A 42 0.91 3.17 -20.63
CA GLY A 42 1.85 2.74 -19.60
C GLY A 42 2.94 3.76 -19.26
N LYS A 43 2.98 4.91 -19.97
CA LYS A 43 3.95 5.98 -19.71
C LYS A 43 3.71 6.57 -18.31
N PHE A 44 4.81 6.80 -17.60
CA PHE A 44 4.82 7.42 -16.27
C PHE A 44 4.17 8.81 -16.29
N ASN A 45 3.30 9.08 -15.31
CA ASN A 45 2.70 10.39 -15.08
C ASN A 45 3.19 11.05 -13.79
N GLY A 46 3.28 10.27 -12.71
CA GLY A 46 3.71 10.75 -11.40
C GLY A 46 3.80 9.63 -10.37
N SER A 47 4.43 9.90 -9.24
CA SER A 47 4.48 8.98 -8.11
C SER A 47 4.56 9.70 -6.78
N HIS A 48 3.89 9.16 -5.78
CA HIS A 48 3.88 9.65 -4.41
C HIS A 48 4.26 8.51 -3.47
N GLU A 49 5.10 8.80 -2.48
CA GLU A 49 5.47 7.83 -1.44
C GLU A 49 4.26 7.51 -0.54
N VAL A 50 4.14 6.24 -0.16
CA VAL A 50 3.16 5.74 0.81
C VAL A 50 3.88 4.95 1.89
N SER A 51 3.45 5.10 3.14
CA SER A 51 4.12 4.45 4.26
C SER A 51 3.40 3.19 4.70
N THR A 52 4.13 2.14 5.08
CA THR A 52 3.58 0.95 5.76
C THR A 52 3.52 1.12 7.28
N VAL A 53 4.00 2.25 7.80
CA VAL A 53 3.92 2.62 9.21
C VAL A 53 2.98 3.81 9.41
N PRO A 54 2.27 3.89 10.55
CA PRO A 54 1.47 5.05 10.87
C PRO A 54 2.34 6.29 11.06
N LEU A 55 1.96 7.38 10.38
CA LEU A 55 2.60 8.68 10.49
C LEU A 55 1.55 9.73 10.88
N ASP A 56 1.97 10.73 11.65
CA ASP A 56 1.09 11.79 12.07
C ASP A 56 0.57 12.60 10.86
N GLY A 57 -0.73 12.92 10.89
CA GLY A 57 -1.41 13.60 9.78
C GLY A 57 -1.62 12.76 8.51
N TYR A 58 -1.27 11.46 8.51
CA TYR A 58 -1.51 10.56 7.38
C TYR A 58 -2.83 9.79 7.53
N TYR A 59 -3.46 9.51 6.39
CA TYR A 59 -4.72 8.78 6.28
C TYR A 59 -4.45 7.30 6.01
N LYS A 60 -5.02 6.45 6.85
CA LYS A 60 -4.92 5.00 6.74
C LYS A 60 -5.82 4.48 5.61
N THR A 61 -5.22 3.74 4.69
CA THR A 61 -5.86 3.03 3.58
C THR A 61 -5.41 1.57 3.54
N SER A 62 -6.00 0.78 2.65
CA SER A 62 -5.51 -0.56 2.34
C SER A 62 -5.57 -0.80 0.84
N PHE A 63 -4.46 -1.29 0.29
CA PHE A 63 -4.35 -1.67 -1.12
C PHE A 63 -3.97 -3.14 -1.16
N CYS A 64 -4.75 -3.96 -1.87
CA CYS A 64 -4.48 -5.40 -2.01
C CYS A 64 -4.17 -6.10 -0.66
N ASN A 65 -4.98 -5.81 0.37
CA ASN A 65 -4.85 -6.33 1.75
C ASN A 65 -3.63 -5.86 2.56
N ILE A 66 -2.84 -4.92 2.03
CA ILE A 66 -1.72 -4.31 2.76
C ILE A 66 -2.14 -2.92 3.23
N ARG A 67 -1.86 -2.62 4.50
CA ARG A 67 -2.19 -1.33 5.10
C ARG A 67 -1.12 -0.31 4.76
N PHE A 68 -1.58 0.86 4.35
CA PHE A 68 -0.72 2.00 4.06
C PHE A 68 -1.25 3.26 4.71
N TRP A 69 -0.38 4.24 4.84
CA TRP A 69 -0.65 5.58 5.33
C TRP A 69 -0.21 6.57 4.26
N MET A 70 -1.06 7.54 3.94
CA MET A 70 -0.81 8.52 2.89
C MET A 70 -1.08 9.95 3.37
N ARG A 71 -0.33 10.92 2.85
CA ARG A 71 -0.64 12.35 3.07
C ARG A 71 -1.99 12.71 2.47
N GLY A 72 -2.68 13.70 3.05
CA GLY A 72 -3.94 14.21 2.50
C GLY A 72 -3.83 14.69 1.05
N THR A 73 -2.70 15.30 0.67
CA THR A 73 -2.40 15.68 -0.71
C THR A 73 -2.25 14.49 -1.65
N THR A 74 -1.75 13.35 -1.16
CA THR A 74 -1.61 12.12 -1.97
C THR A 74 -2.97 11.47 -2.18
N VAL A 75 -3.84 11.49 -1.17
CA VAL A 75 -5.23 11.05 -1.32
C VAL A 75 -5.95 11.90 -2.37
N ALA A 76 -5.86 13.23 -2.27
CA ALA A 76 -6.47 14.15 -3.24
C ALA A 76 -5.92 13.94 -4.66
N TRP A 77 -4.59 13.90 -4.82
CA TRP A 77 -3.94 13.59 -6.10
C TRP A 77 -4.43 12.27 -6.69
N SER A 78 -4.50 11.20 -5.89
CA SER A 78 -4.92 9.89 -6.38
C SER A 78 -6.37 9.87 -6.91
N GLU A 79 -7.25 10.72 -6.36
CA GLU A 79 -8.62 10.85 -6.86
C GLU A 79 -8.63 11.54 -8.23
N GLU A 80 -7.85 12.61 -8.41
CA GLU A 80 -7.69 13.29 -9.70
C GLU A 80 -7.13 12.35 -10.77
N GLU A 81 -6.15 11.51 -10.42
CA GLU A 81 -5.58 10.52 -11.35
C GLU A 81 -6.61 9.49 -11.78
N VAL A 82 -7.42 8.97 -10.84
CA VAL A 82 -8.50 8.00 -11.16
C VAL A 82 -9.58 8.67 -12.01
N ALA A 83 -9.99 9.90 -11.67
CA ALA A 83 -10.97 10.66 -12.44
C ALA A 83 -10.48 10.97 -13.87
N ALA A 84 -9.17 11.16 -14.05
CA ALA A 84 -8.53 11.31 -15.36
C ALA A 84 -8.35 9.97 -16.13
N GLY A 85 -8.88 8.86 -15.63
CA GLY A 85 -8.78 7.54 -16.25
C GLY A 85 -7.38 6.93 -16.21
N ARG A 86 -6.51 7.39 -15.31
CA ARG A 86 -5.14 6.90 -15.18
C ARG A 86 -5.08 5.66 -14.29
N GLN A 87 -4.10 4.81 -14.56
CA GLN A 87 -3.88 3.61 -13.77
C GLN A 87 -2.98 3.92 -12.57
N LEU A 88 -3.45 3.56 -11.38
CA LEU A 88 -2.67 3.62 -10.15
C LEU A 88 -2.22 2.23 -9.70
N ILE A 89 -0.92 2.09 -9.47
CA ILE A 89 -0.30 0.88 -8.91
C ILE A 89 0.51 1.24 -7.66
N ILE A 90 0.67 0.29 -6.74
CA ILE A 90 1.68 0.37 -5.68
C ILE A 90 2.91 -0.40 -6.14
N ILE A 91 4.06 0.26 -6.12
CA ILE A 91 5.37 -0.34 -6.31
C ILE A 91 6.15 -0.29 -5.00
N GLN A 92 7.07 -1.24 -4.84
CA GLN A 92 8.09 -1.26 -3.81
C GLN A 92 9.44 -1.13 -4.51
N GLU A 93 10.27 -0.20 -4.03
CA GLU A 93 11.68 -0.15 -4.41
C GLU A 93 12.45 -1.14 -3.55
N THR A 94 13.20 -2.03 -4.18
CA THR A 94 13.99 -3.11 -3.57
C THR A 94 15.42 -3.00 -4.05
N GLU A 95 16.35 -3.70 -3.40
CA GLU A 95 17.75 -3.77 -3.86
C GLU A 95 17.86 -4.30 -5.31
N ASN A 96 16.93 -5.15 -5.72
CA ASN A 96 16.89 -5.77 -7.05
C ASN A 96 16.05 -5.00 -8.08
N GLY A 97 15.64 -3.76 -7.77
CA GLY A 97 14.83 -2.92 -8.64
C GLY A 97 13.41 -2.70 -8.11
N ARG A 98 12.40 -2.71 -9.00
CA ARG A 98 11.01 -2.35 -8.63
C ARG A 98 10.08 -3.55 -8.71
N ARG A 99 9.34 -3.78 -7.62
CA ARG A 99 8.31 -4.82 -7.53
C ARG A 99 6.92 -4.19 -7.52
N THR A 100 5.99 -4.70 -8.32
CA THR A 100 4.59 -4.27 -8.22
C THR A 100 3.91 -5.03 -7.09
N VAL A 101 3.38 -4.29 -6.11
CA VAL A 101 2.71 -4.80 -4.92
C VAL A 101 1.20 -4.84 -5.10
N CYS A 102 0.64 -3.83 -5.77
CA CYS A 102 -0.80 -3.77 -6.05
C CYS A 102 -1.05 -3.14 -7.42
N ARG A 103 -1.78 -3.84 -8.32
CA ARG A 103 -2.02 -3.39 -9.69
C ARG A 103 -3.24 -2.47 -9.87
N ASN A 104 -4.14 -2.45 -8.89
CA ASN A 104 -5.43 -1.75 -8.97
C ASN A 104 -5.63 -0.85 -7.75
N ALA A 105 -4.64 0.00 -7.43
CA ALA A 105 -4.69 0.86 -6.25
C ALA A 105 -5.84 1.89 -6.33
N GLY A 106 -6.23 2.29 -7.54
CA GLY A 106 -7.30 3.26 -7.78
C GLY A 106 -8.66 2.88 -7.18
N GLN A 107 -8.97 1.58 -7.07
CA GLN A 107 -10.26 1.10 -6.53
C GLN A 107 -10.47 1.45 -5.04
N TYR A 108 -9.41 1.80 -4.32
CA TYR A 108 -9.44 2.01 -2.87
C TYR A 108 -9.37 3.49 -2.47
N VAL A 109 -9.25 4.40 -3.45
CA VAL A 109 -9.04 5.84 -3.21
C VAL A 109 -10.29 6.51 -2.62
N ALA A 110 -11.46 6.23 -3.20
CA ALA A 110 -12.73 6.87 -2.83
C ALA A 110 -13.09 6.74 -1.34
N ALA A 111 -12.69 5.63 -0.69
CA ALA A 111 -12.93 5.41 0.75
C ALA A 111 -12.21 6.44 1.64
N ASN A 112 -11.03 6.92 1.21
CA ASN A 112 -10.22 7.87 1.98
C ASN A 112 -10.63 9.32 1.73
N MET A 113 -11.16 9.62 0.54
CA MET A 113 -11.63 10.97 0.16
C MET A 113 -12.70 11.49 1.13
N LYS A 114 -13.59 10.61 1.62
CA LYS A 114 -14.63 10.96 2.61
C LYS A 114 -14.06 11.47 3.94
N ARG A 115 -12.85 11.05 4.31
CA ARG A 115 -12.17 11.41 5.57
C ARG A 115 -11.32 12.68 5.46
N LEU A 116 -11.12 13.19 4.25
CA LEU A 116 -10.31 14.39 4.06
C LEU A 116 -11.06 15.65 4.51
N PRO A 117 -10.36 16.60 5.15
CA PRO A 117 -10.84 17.97 5.33
C PRO A 117 -11.12 18.67 3.97
N GLU A 118 -12.08 19.58 3.94
CA GLU A 118 -12.50 20.31 2.73
C GLU A 118 -11.37 21.03 1.98
N LYS A 119 -10.32 21.46 2.70
CA LYS A 119 -9.14 22.10 2.10
C LYS A 119 -8.42 21.21 1.08
N PHE A 120 -8.55 19.89 1.20
CA PHE A 120 -7.96 18.92 0.26
C PHE A 120 -8.94 18.48 -0.83
N LYS A 121 -10.25 18.70 -0.67
CA LYS A 121 -11.27 18.29 -1.65
C LYS A 121 -11.47 19.31 -2.77
N ARG A 122 -11.31 20.60 -2.44
CA ARG A 122 -11.49 21.71 -3.39
C ARG A 122 -10.21 22.15 -4.10
N GLY A 123 -9.07 21.61 -3.68
CA GLY A 123 -7.81 21.91 -4.33
C GLY A 123 -7.68 21.04 -5.57
N SER A 124 -7.88 21.65 -6.75
CA SER A 124 -6.83 21.50 -7.77
C SER A 124 -5.54 21.67 -7.02
N ILE A 125 -4.73 20.61 -6.95
CA ILE A 125 -3.36 20.76 -6.48
C ILE A 125 -2.74 21.71 -7.51
N GLU A 126 -2.83 23.03 -7.25
CA GLU A 126 -2.11 24.03 -8.03
C GLU A 126 -0.66 23.60 -7.90
N GLY A 127 -0.18 22.88 -8.92
CA GLY A 127 1.21 22.55 -9.05
C GLY A 127 1.96 23.87 -8.88
N PRO A 128 3.10 23.87 -8.18
CA PRO A 128 3.81 25.11 -7.93
C PRO A 128 3.99 25.86 -9.25
N LYS A 129 3.42 27.09 -9.34
CA LYS A 129 3.40 27.92 -10.57
C LYS A 129 4.79 28.09 -11.19
N ARG A 130 5.84 27.83 -10.40
CA ARG A 130 7.17 27.41 -10.84
C ARG A 130 7.68 26.29 -9.93
N SER A 131 8.02 25.12 -10.48
CA SER A 131 8.69 24.08 -9.69
C SER A 131 10.10 24.57 -9.29
N ARG A 132 10.57 24.25 -8.07
CA ARG A 132 11.94 24.57 -7.64
C ARG A 132 12.99 24.02 -8.63
N LEU A 133 12.68 22.91 -9.30
CA LEU A 133 13.52 22.31 -10.32
C LEU A 133 13.60 23.18 -11.58
N ASN A 134 12.52 23.89 -11.94
CA ASN A 134 12.57 24.87 -13.03
C ASN A 134 13.50 26.04 -12.66
N VAL A 135 13.44 26.53 -11.42
CA VAL A 135 14.33 27.61 -10.94
C VAL A 135 15.80 27.17 -10.95
N ILE A 136 16.08 25.94 -10.51
CA ILE A 136 17.43 25.36 -10.55
C ILE A 136 17.88 25.18 -12.00
N GLY A 137 17.02 24.67 -12.88
CA GLY A 137 17.33 24.50 -14.31
C GLY A 137 17.65 25.81 -15.04
N GLU A 138 16.96 26.91 -14.72
CA GLU A 138 17.30 28.25 -15.25
C GLU A 138 18.70 28.71 -14.81
N ALA A 139 19.13 28.39 -13.58
CA ALA A 139 20.45 28.78 -13.07
C ALA A 139 21.62 28.10 -13.80
N PHE A 140 21.40 26.92 -14.38
CA PHE A 140 22.43 26.17 -15.11
C PHE A 140 22.50 26.47 -16.61
N LYS A 141 21.59 27.27 -17.18
CA LYS A 141 21.60 27.61 -18.62
C LYS A 141 22.77 28.52 -19.04
N GLY A 142 23.40 29.21 -18.09
CA GLY A 142 24.54 30.11 -18.33
C GLY A 142 25.91 29.45 -18.32
N PHE A 143 25.99 28.15 -18.00
CA PHE A 143 27.22 27.37 -18.06
C PHE A 143 27.25 26.62 -19.39
N LYS A 144 27.89 27.21 -20.40
CA LYS A 144 28.13 26.59 -21.70
C LYS A 144 29.56 26.83 -22.14
#